data_AF-A0A6I2MKF5-F1
#
_entry.id   AF-A0A6I2MKF5-F1
#
_cell.length_a   1.000
_cell.length_b   1.000
_cell.length_c   1.000
_cell.angle_alpha   90.00
_cell.angle_beta   90.00
_cell.angle_gamma   90.00
#
_symmetry.space_group_name_H-M   'P 1'
#
loop_
_entity.id
_entity.type
_entity.pdbx_description
1 polymer ?
#
loop_
_entity_poly.entity_id
_entity_poly.type
_entity_poly.pdbx_seq_one_letter_code
_entity_poly.pdbx_strand_id
1 'polypeptide(L)'
;MRKEKVLETLVVLALAPLVLYVLFHTEWLIYLSMVFLIVPLISMKIALAIAKIWHTFSNYLGLVMNHALLFICFFLFLVPLSFFQRLFGANQILKKEKSNSYFQKRDHVFTKEDIKNPW
;
A
#
# COMPACT_ATOMS: atom_id res chain seq x y z
N MET A 1 -26.12 -0.66 -8.46
CA MET A 1 -25.93 0.58 -7.64
C MET A 1 -27.27 1.21 -7.38
N ARG A 2 -27.51 1.72 -6.17
CA ARG A 2 -28.67 2.57 -5.87
C ARG A 2 -28.53 3.93 -6.57
N LYS A 3 -29.64 4.59 -6.90
CA LYS A 3 -29.63 5.87 -7.62
C LYS A 3 -28.82 6.95 -6.88
N GLU A 4 -28.98 7.06 -5.56
CA GLU A 4 -28.24 7.98 -4.70
C GLU A 4 -26.72 7.85 -4.89
N LYS A 5 -26.21 6.62 -4.87
CA LYS A 5 -24.76 6.35 -5.03
C LYS A 5 -24.25 6.73 -6.41
N VAL A 6 -25.06 6.61 -7.45
CA VAL A 6 -24.69 7.05 -8.81
C VAL A 6 -24.56 8.57 -8.86
N LEU A 7 -25.48 9.30 -8.22
CA LEU A 7 -25.45 10.76 -8.15
C LEU A 7 -24.25 11.25 -7.33
N GLU A 8 -24.00 10.65 -6.17
CA GLU A 8 -22.80 10.95 -5.36
C GLU A 8 -21.52 10.78 -6.19
N THR A 9 -21.37 9.67 -6.91
CA THR A 9 -20.18 9.43 -7.76
C THR A 9 -20.03 10.48 -8.86
N LEU A 10 -21.11 10.91 -9.50
CA LEU A 10 -21.07 11.95 -10.53
C LEU A 10 -20.74 13.33 -9.95
N VAL A 11 -21.24 13.66 -8.76
CA VAL A 11 -20.88 14.90 -8.06
C VAL A 11 -19.39 14.90 -7.72
N VAL A 12 -18.84 13.77 -7.24
CA VAL A 12 -17.39 13.65 -6.99
C VAL A 12 -16.59 13.78 -8.29
N LEU A 13 -17.05 13.15 -9.37
CA LEU A 13 -16.44 13.27 -10.71
C LEU A 13 -16.51 14.70 -11.27
N ALA A 14 -17.55 15.47 -10.94
CA ALA A 14 -17.68 16.88 -11.30
C ALA A 14 -16.81 17.80 -10.43
N LEU A 15 -16.57 17.42 -9.17
CA LEU A 15 -15.76 18.18 -8.23
C LEU A 15 -14.26 18.13 -8.60
N ALA A 16 -13.77 16.99 -9.08
CA ALA A 16 -12.38 16.85 -9.52
C ALA A 16 -11.93 17.91 -10.56
N PRO A 17 -12.62 18.11 -11.71
CA PRO A 17 -12.27 19.16 -12.66
C PRO A 17 -12.52 20.57 -12.10
N LEU A 18 -13.45 20.78 -11.17
CA LEU A 18 -13.58 22.10 -10.51
C LEU A 18 -12.36 22.44 -9.67
N VAL A 19 -11.86 21.50 -8.87
CA VAL A 19 -10.64 21.72 -8.07
C VAL A 19 -9.45 21.96 -8.99
N LEU A 20 -9.32 21.19 -10.07
CA LEU A 20 -8.26 21.39 -11.05
C LEU A 20 -8.39 22.73 -11.78
N TYR A 21 -9.60 23.23 -12.05
CA TYR A 21 -9.79 24.58 -12.59
C TYR A 21 -9.25 25.65 -11.63
N VAL A 22 -9.49 25.53 -10.32
CA VAL A 22 -8.98 26.49 -9.33
C VAL A 22 -7.44 26.52 -9.31
N LEU A 23 -6.78 25.40 -9.61
CA LEU A 23 -5.32 25.29 -9.60
C LEU A 23 -4.66 25.73 -10.92
N PHE A 24 -5.26 25.37 -12.06
CA PHE A 24 -4.67 25.55 -13.39
C PHE A 24 -5.31 26.66 -14.22
N HIS A 25 -6.43 27.23 -13.75
CA HIS A 25 -7.23 28.27 -14.41
C HIS A 25 -7.69 27.92 -15.84
N THR A 26 -7.76 26.64 -16.19
CA THR A 26 -8.08 26.22 -17.55
C THR A 26 -9.58 26.09 -17.78
N GLU A 27 -10.13 26.93 -18.65
CA GLU A 27 -11.59 27.08 -18.84
C GLU A 27 -12.33 25.81 -19.28
N TRP A 28 -11.67 24.91 -20.03
CA TRP A 28 -12.32 23.68 -20.51
C TRP A 28 -12.76 22.73 -19.38
N LEU A 29 -12.14 22.83 -18.20
CA LEU A 29 -12.49 22.01 -17.04
C LEU A 29 -13.86 22.37 -16.45
N ILE A 30 -14.28 23.63 -16.57
CA ILE A 30 -15.61 24.06 -16.12
C ILE A 30 -16.69 23.37 -16.96
N TYR A 31 -16.53 23.39 -18.30
CA TYR A 31 -17.48 22.72 -19.19
C TYR A 31 -17.56 21.21 -18.90
N LEU A 32 -16.42 20.57 -18.61
CA LEU A 32 -16.39 19.16 -18.24
C LEU A 32 -17.16 18.89 -16.93
N SER A 33 -17.00 19.73 -15.91
CA SER A 33 -17.75 19.63 -14.66
C SER A 33 -19.26 19.79 -14.89
N MET A 34 -19.66 20.79 -15.69
CA MET A 34 -21.06 21.02 -16.04
C MET A 34 -21.68 19.79 -16.73
N VAL A 35 -20.95 19.15 -17.64
CA VAL A 35 -21.41 17.91 -18.31
C VAL A 35 -21.71 16.82 -17.28
N PHE A 36 -20.81 16.57 -16.33
CA PHE A 36 -21.05 15.55 -15.30
C PHE A 36 -22.25 15.85 -14.40
N LEU A 37 -22.55 17.12 -14.14
CA LEU A 37 -23.73 17.53 -13.38
C LEU A 37 -25.02 17.45 -14.19
N ILE A 38 -25.00 17.76 -15.48
CA ILE A 38 -26.20 17.79 -16.33
C ILE A 38 -26.62 16.39 -16.80
N VAL A 39 -25.67 15.51 -17.11
CA VAL A 39 -25.94 14.13 -17.58
C VAL A 39 -26.96 13.36 -16.71
N PRO A 40 -26.87 13.34 -15.36
CA PRO A 40 -27.84 12.63 -14.53
C PRO A 40 -29.25 13.25 -14.56
N LEU A 41 -29.39 14.56 -14.86
CA LEU A 41 -30.69 15.20 -15.03
C LEU A 41 -31.36 14.78 -16.34
N ILE A 42 -30.59 14.58 -17.41
CA ILE A 42 -31.10 14.17 -18.72
C ILE A 42 -31.43 12.68 -18.72
N SER A 43 -30.53 11.83 -18.24
CA SER A 43 -30.70 10.38 -18.31
C SER A 43 -29.95 9.63 -17.22
N MET A 44 -30.72 9.01 -16.32
CA MET A 44 -30.19 8.15 -15.28
C MET A 44 -29.46 6.91 -15.84
N LYS A 45 -29.80 6.45 -17.05
CA LYS A 45 -29.14 5.29 -17.68
C LYS A 45 -27.68 5.62 -18.05
N ILE A 46 -27.44 6.81 -18.60
CA ILE A 46 -26.09 7.27 -18.96
C ILE A 46 -25.26 7.50 -17.69
N ALA A 47 -25.86 8.15 -16.70
CA ALA A 47 -25.24 8.35 -15.39
C ALA A 47 -24.78 7.02 -14.76
N LEU A 48 -25.60 5.97 -14.82
CA LEU A 48 -25.27 4.66 -14.30
C LEU A 48 -24.12 4.01 -15.08
N ALA A 49 -24.07 4.16 -16.40
CA ALA A 49 -22.97 3.65 -17.22
C ALA A 49 -21.64 4.32 -16.85
N ILE A 50 -21.62 5.65 -16.73
CA ILE A 50 -20.43 6.43 -16.33
C ILE A 50 -19.96 5.97 -14.94
N ALA A 51 -20.88 5.90 -13.97
CA ALA A 51 -20.54 5.49 -12.61
C ALA A 51 -20.01 4.05 -12.57
N LYS A 52 -20.54 3.13 -13.39
CA LYS A 52 -20.06 1.75 -13.48
C LYS A 52 -18.65 1.67 -14.07
N ILE A 53 -18.35 2.46 -15.10
CA ILE A 53 -17.01 2.55 -15.69
C ILE A 53 -16.03 3.07 -14.65
N TRP A 54 -16.39 4.16 -13.97
CA TRP A 54 -15.57 4.73 -12.89
C TRP A 54 -15.33 3.75 -11.75
N HIS A 55 -16.36 3.06 -11.29
CA HIS A 55 -16.21 2.05 -10.23
C HIS A 55 -15.29 0.89 -10.65
N THR A 56 -15.41 0.43 -11.90
CA THR A 56 -14.51 -0.62 -12.43
C THR A 56 -13.07 -0.13 -12.45
N PHE A 57 -12.84 1.11 -12.90
CA PHE A 57 -11.53 1.75 -12.89
C PHE A 57 -10.97 1.88 -11.47
N SER A 58 -11.76 2.38 -10.52
CA SER A 58 -11.37 2.52 -9.12
C SER A 58 -11.06 1.18 -8.47
N ASN A 59 -11.77 0.11 -8.82
CA ASN A 59 -11.49 -1.22 -8.28
C ASN A 59 -10.11 -1.72 -8.75
N TYR A 60 -9.80 -1.52 -10.03
CA TYR A 60 -8.48 -1.86 -10.57
C TYR A 60 -7.37 -1.04 -9.92
N LEU A 61 -7.60 0.27 -9.74
CA LEU A 61 -6.68 1.16 -9.02
C LEU A 61 -6.44 0.67 -7.57
N GLY A 62 -7.48 0.17 -6.90
CA GLY A 62 -7.39 -0.39 -5.55
C GLY A 62 -6.48 -1.62 -5.46
N LEU A 63 -6.48 -2.49 -6.48
CA LEU A 63 -5.57 -3.65 -6.53
C LEU A 63 -4.10 -3.22 -6.64
N VAL A 64 -3.83 -2.18 -7.43
CA VAL A 64 -2.48 -1.60 -7.56
C VAL A 64 -2.08 -0.87 -6.27
N MET A 65 -3.03 -0.20 -5.61
CA MET A 65 -2.78 0.57 -4.39
C MET A 65 -2.21 -0.29 -3.26
N ASN A 66 -2.65 -1.54 -3.09
CA ASN A 66 -2.08 -2.42 -2.06
C ASN A 66 -0.57 -2.64 -2.24
N HIS A 67 -0.14 -2.88 -3.48
CA HIS A 67 1.27 -3.04 -3.82
C HIS A 67 2.03 -1.73 -3.68
N ALA A 68 1.43 -0.61 -4.12
CA ALA A 68 2.01 0.72 -3.97
C ALA A 68 2.22 1.10 -2.49
N LEU A 69 1.24 0.82 -1.63
CA LEU A 69 1.35 1.07 -0.19
C LEU A 69 2.46 0.22 0.44
N LEU A 70 2.55 -1.07 0.12
CA LEU A 70 3.64 -1.92 0.60
C LEU A 70 5.00 -1.42 0.14
N PHE A 71 5.11 -1.00 -1.13
CA PHE A 71 6.33 -0.43 -1.67
C PHE A 71 6.72 0.87 -0.95
N ILE A 72 5.77 1.78 -0.73
CA ILE A 72 5.99 3.03 0.01
C ILE A 72 6.40 2.72 1.45
N CYS A 73 5.71 1.82 2.15
CA CYS A 73 6.07 1.42 3.51
C CYS A 73 7.47 0.80 3.58
N PHE A 74 7.82 -0.06 2.62
CA PHE A 74 9.16 -0.63 2.52
C PHE A 74 10.20 0.47 2.37
N PHE A 75 10.01 1.41 1.44
CA PHE A 75 10.99 2.46 1.18
C PHE A 75 11.06 3.51 2.29
N LEU A 76 9.94 3.83 2.93
CA LEU A 76 9.86 4.85 3.97
C LEU A 76 10.26 4.35 5.36
N PHE A 77 10.08 3.06 5.66
CA PHE A 77 10.42 2.48 6.96
C PHE A 77 11.57 1.47 6.89
N LEU A 78 11.46 0.44 6.05
CA LEU A 78 12.44 -0.66 6.05
C LEU A 78 13.79 -0.24 5.46
N VAL A 79 13.81 0.55 4.39
CA VAL A 79 15.05 1.04 3.78
C VAL A 79 15.85 1.93 4.75
N PRO A 80 15.29 2.99 5.36
CA PRO A 80 16.05 3.78 6.33
C PRO A 80 16.43 2.95 7.55
N LEU A 81 15.56 2.06 8.04
CA LEU A 81 15.89 1.16 9.15
C LEU A 81 17.10 0.27 8.81
N SER A 82 17.18 -0.26 7.59
CA SER A 82 18.33 -1.05 7.13
C SER A 82 19.62 -0.24 7.08
N PHE A 83 19.52 1.04 6.72
CA PHE A 83 20.66 1.95 6.69
C PHE A 83 21.12 2.31 8.11
N PHE A 84 20.18 2.60 9.01
CA PHE A 84 20.46 2.77 10.45
C PHE A 84 21.07 1.51 11.05
N GLN A 85 20.57 0.33 10.72
CA GLN A 85 21.17 -0.93 11.16
C GLN A 85 22.61 -1.09 10.63
N ARG A 86 22.87 -0.71 9.37
CA ARG A 86 24.24 -0.74 8.82
C ARG A 86 25.19 0.26 9.49
N LEU A 87 24.69 1.43 9.89
CA LEU A 87 25.48 2.50 10.49
C LEU A 87 25.70 2.31 12.00
N PHE A 88 24.66 1.94 12.75
CA PHE A 88 24.65 1.85 14.21
C PHE A 88 24.72 0.41 14.74
N GLY A 89 24.30 -0.56 13.94
CA GLY A 89 24.11 -1.94 14.35
C GLY A 89 25.28 -2.83 13.97
N ALA A 90 26.17 -3.03 14.93
CA ALA A 90 27.11 -4.13 14.97
C ALA A 90 26.44 -5.44 14.53
N ASN A 91 26.85 -6.01 13.39
CA ASN A 91 26.46 -7.36 13.00
C ASN A 91 26.98 -8.36 14.05
N GLN A 92 26.25 -8.56 15.15
CA GLN A 92 26.60 -9.57 16.14
C GLN A 92 26.45 -10.99 15.54
N ILE A 93 25.60 -11.15 14.52
CA ILE A 93 25.44 -12.40 13.76
C ILE A 93 26.69 -12.71 12.92
N LEU A 94 27.45 -11.70 12.48
CA LEU A 94 28.72 -11.84 11.76
C LEU A 94 29.95 -11.64 12.65
N LYS A 95 29.79 -11.47 13.98
CA LYS A 95 30.92 -11.63 14.89
C LYS A 95 31.26 -13.11 14.89
N LYS A 96 32.05 -13.50 13.90
CA LYS A 96 32.72 -14.80 13.84
C LYS A 96 33.53 -14.89 15.14
N GLU A 97 33.09 -15.74 16.05
CA GLU A 97 33.95 -16.24 17.11
C GLU A 97 35.27 -16.67 16.44
N LYS A 98 36.43 -16.37 17.04
CA LYS A 98 37.75 -16.77 16.51
C LYS A 98 37.97 -18.30 16.49
N SER A 99 36.90 -19.07 16.64
CA SER A 99 36.88 -20.53 16.65
C SER A 99 36.74 -21.08 15.23
N ASN A 100 37.42 -22.20 14.96
CA ASN A 100 37.26 -22.97 13.72
C ASN A 100 35.89 -23.64 13.58
N SER A 101 35.05 -23.61 14.62
CA SER A 101 33.75 -24.27 14.64
C SER A 101 32.73 -23.51 15.50
N TYR A 102 31.47 -23.49 15.05
CA TYR A 102 30.32 -23.02 15.83
C TYR A 102 29.86 -24.04 16.89
N PHE A 103 30.40 -25.26 16.86
CA PHE A 103 30.14 -26.26 17.88
C PHE A 103 31.01 -25.99 19.11
N GLN A 104 30.38 -25.91 20.28
CA GLN A 104 31.10 -25.95 21.55
C GLN A 104 31.57 -27.39 21.80
N LYS A 105 32.86 -27.57 22.09
CA LYS A 105 33.37 -28.86 22.58
C LYS A 105 32.81 -29.07 23.99
N ARG A 106 32.00 -30.10 24.16
CA ARG A 106 31.50 -30.54 25.46
C ARG A 106 32.42 -31.64 25.97
N ASP A 107 33.49 -31.26 26.67
CA ASP A 107 34.36 -32.20 27.39
C ASP A 107 33.69 -32.59 28.73
N HIS A 108 32.54 -33.25 28.65
CA HIS A 108 31.76 -33.70 29.81
C HIS A 108 31.92 -35.20 30.02
N VAL A 109 32.25 -35.61 31.24
CA VAL A 109 32.30 -37.03 31.61
C VAL A 109 30.88 -37.49 31.90
N PHE A 110 30.34 -38.34 31.02
CA PHE A 110 28.97 -38.83 31.14
C PHE A 110 28.77 -39.65 32.42
N THR A 111 27.77 -39.25 33.20
CA THR A 111 27.32 -39.96 34.39
C THR A 111 25.98 -40.65 34.13
N LYS A 112 25.56 -41.57 35.01
CA LYS A 112 24.27 -42.25 34.89
C LYS A 112 23.07 -41.30 34.92
N GLU A 113 23.25 -40.12 35.50
CA GLU A 113 22.22 -39.08 35.59
C GLU A 113 21.97 -38.39 34.24
N ASP A 114 23.00 -38.27 33.40
CA ASP A 114 22.90 -37.72 32.03
C ASP A 114 22.11 -38.63 31.08
N ILE A 115 22.07 -39.94 31.36
CA ILE A 115 21.29 -40.92 30.58
C ILE A 115 19.80 -40.81 30.93
N LYS A 116 19.47 -40.33 32.13
CA LYS A 116 18.10 -40.29 32.64
C LYS A 116 17.27 -39.21 31.94
N ASN A 117 17.89 -38.13 31.46
CA ASN A 117 17.28 -37.08 30.63
C ASN A 117 18.29 -36.65 29.53
N PRO A 118 18.25 -37.28 28.34
CA PRO A 118 19.23 -37.05 27.28
C PRO A 118 18.97 -35.81 26.40
N TRP A 119 17.95 -35.01 26.70
CA TRP A 119 17.59 -33.75 26.02
C TRP A 119 18.05 -32.52 26.83
#